data_AF-A0A8J7HSB3-F1
#
_entry.id   AF-A0A8J7HSB3-F1
#
_cell.length_a   1.000
_cell.length_b   1.000
_cell.length_c   1.000
_cell.angle_alpha   90.00
_cell.angle_beta   90.00
_cell.angle_gamma   90.00
#
_symmetry.space_group_name_H-M   'P 1'
#
loop_
_entity.id
_entity.type
_entity.pdbx_description
1 polymer ?
#
loop_
_entity_poly.entity_id
_entity_poly.type
_entity_poly.pdbx_seq_one_letter_code
_entity_poly.pdbx_strand_id
1 'polypeptide(L)'
;MTNPLARIESHPHEAKRLIGINYNQFLALVSLAEKRHVEKQAEIEKNKIRIIAPGGGRKPEMSPKEGICLCLVYLRQKPIFEILGLLFDISKTKANDAFNYWVDILREILPASQI
;
A
#
# COMPACT_ATOMS: atom_id res chain seq x y z
N MET A 1 15.23 8.58 9.67
CA MET A 1 15.37 8.19 8.25
C MET A 1 14.16 8.75 7.50
N THR A 2 14.34 9.29 6.29
CA THR A 2 13.22 9.89 5.54
C THR A 2 12.39 8.78 4.90
N ASN A 3 11.07 8.78 5.15
CA ASN A 3 10.13 7.83 4.57
C ASN A 3 10.24 7.81 3.04
N PRO A 4 10.30 6.63 2.39
CA PRO A 4 10.31 6.48 0.93
C PRO A 4 9.25 7.33 0.21
N LEU A 5 8.05 7.44 0.78
CA LEU A 5 6.98 8.24 0.20
C LEU A 5 7.32 9.73 0.17
N ALA A 6 7.79 10.27 1.30
CA ALA A 6 8.19 11.68 1.42
C ALA A 6 9.35 12.03 0.46
N ARG A 7 10.24 11.07 0.20
CA ARG A 7 11.31 11.22 -0.80
C ARG A 7 10.77 11.31 -2.23
N ILE A 8 9.81 10.45 -2.58
CA ILE A 8 9.18 10.45 -3.91
C ILE A 8 8.42 11.76 -4.16
N GLU A 9 7.73 12.27 -3.15
CA GLU A 9 7.01 13.55 -3.24
C GLU A 9 7.95 14.74 -3.39
N SER A 10 9.08 14.74 -2.68
CA SER A 10 10.08 15.81 -2.77
C SER A 10 10.90 15.75 -4.07
N HIS A 11 11.13 14.55 -4.61
CA HIS A 11 11.95 14.33 -5.80
C HIS A 11 11.26 13.37 -6.79
N PRO A 12 10.32 13.85 -7.62
CA PRO A 12 9.55 13.01 -8.54
C PRO A 12 10.41 12.25 -9.57
N HIS A 13 11.60 12.76 -9.89
CA HIS A 13 12.55 12.10 -10.79
C HIS A 13 13.21 10.85 -10.17
N GLU A 14 13.34 10.79 -8.83
CA GLU A 14 13.86 9.61 -8.14
C GLU A 14 12.83 8.48 -8.03
N ALA A 15 11.54 8.75 -8.27
CA ALA A 15 10.48 7.74 -8.23
C ALA A 15 10.80 6.54 -9.14
N LYS A 16 11.27 6.83 -10.35
CA LYS A 16 11.67 5.78 -11.30
C LYS A 16 12.89 4.97 -10.83
N ARG A 17 13.72 5.48 -9.91
CA ARG A 17 14.83 4.74 -9.27
C ARG A 17 14.43 4.02 -7.97
N LEU A 18 13.40 4.50 -7.27
CA LEU A 18 12.95 3.92 -6.01
C LEU A 18 11.85 2.85 -6.16
N ILE A 19 10.82 3.10 -6.97
CA ILE A 19 9.60 2.26 -7.10
C ILE A 19 9.42 1.62 -8.47
N GLY A 20 10.00 2.20 -9.51
CA GLY A 20 10.15 1.57 -10.84
C GLY A 20 9.21 2.14 -11.88
N ILE A 21 8.31 3.00 -11.44
CA ILE A 21 7.33 3.72 -12.25
C ILE A 21 7.52 5.23 -12.10
N ASN A 22 7.01 5.99 -13.06
CA ASN A 22 7.03 7.44 -12.99
C ASN A 22 6.04 7.94 -11.93
N TYR A 23 6.27 9.13 -11.38
CA TYR A 23 5.41 9.71 -10.35
C TYR A 23 3.94 9.83 -10.79
N ASN A 24 3.69 10.22 -12.05
CA ASN A 24 2.32 10.31 -12.59
C ASN A 24 1.64 8.93 -12.67
N GLN A 25 2.39 7.88 -13.02
CA GLN A 25 1.86 6.50 -13.02
C GLN A 25 1.58 6.02 -11.61
N PHE A 26 2.43 6.40 -10.65
CA PHE A 26 2.21 6.12 -9.24
C PHE A 26 0.93 6.78 -8.73
N LEU A 27 0.70 8.06 -9.02
CA LEU A 27 -0.53 8.74 -8.62
C LEU A 27 -1.78 8.09 -9.22
N ALA A 28 -1.73 7.72 -10.50
CA ALA A 28 -2.83 7.00 -11.15
C ALA A 28 -3.11 5.65 -10.47
N LEU A 29 -2.04 4.89 -10.14
CA LEU A 29 -2.16 3.62 -9.44
C LEU A 29 -2.73 3.80 -8.03
N VAL A 30 -2.30 4.82 -7.29
CA VAL A 30 -2.80 5.14 -5.95
C VAL A 30 -4.31 5.40 -6.01
N SER A 31 -4.76 6.22 -6.96
CA SER A 31 -6.19 6.53 -7.10
C SER A 31 -7.04 5.28 -7.40
N LEU A 32 -6.56 4.39 -8.28
CA LEU A 32 -7.23 3.13 -8.58
C LEU A 32 -7.26 2.18 -7.38
N ALA A 33 -6.13 2.05 -6.68
CA ALA A 33 -6.01 1.19 -5.52
C ALA A 33 -6.84 1.69 -4.32
N GLU A 34 -6.90 3.00 -4.10
CA GLU A 34 -7.77 3.61 -3.07
C GLU A 34 -9.24 3.36 -3.36
N LYS A 35 -9.67 3.50 -4.62
CA LYS A 35 -11.04 3.17 -5.02
C LYS A 35 -11.38 1.71 -4.71
N ARG A 36 -10.51 0.78 -5.11
CA ARG A 36 -10.71 -0.65 -4.86
C ARG A 36 -10.66 -1.00 -3.37
N HIS A 37 -9.81 -0.32 -2.61
CA HIS A 37 -9.72 -0.45 -1.15
C HIS A 37 -11.06 -0.11 -0.48
N VAL A 38 -11.68 1.00 -0.87
CA VAL A 38 -13.00 1.40 -0.36
C VAL A 38 -14.08 0.39 -0.74
N GLU A 39 -14.11 -0.09 -1.98
CA GLU A 39 -15.05 -1.13 -2.42
C GLU A 39 -14.89 -2.42 -1.61
N LYS A 40 -13.66 -2.89 -1.41
CA LYS A 40 -13.34 -4.09 -0.63
C LYS A 40 -13.74 -3.92 0.83
N GLN A 41 -13.53 -2.75 1.42
CA GLN A 41 -14.01 -2.45 2.77
C GLN A 41 -15.54 -2.50 2.84
N ALA A 42 -16.25 -1.91 1.88
CA ALA A 42 -17.70 -1.93 1.83
C ALA A 42 -18.27 -3.35 1.66
N GLU A 43 -17.63 -4.19 0.85
CA GLU A 43 -17.99 -5.62 0.71
C GLU A 43 -17.81 -6.39 2.01
N ILE A 44 -16.67 -6.18 2.70
CA ILE A 44 -16.40 -6.78 4.01
C ILE A 44 -17.44 -6.31 5.03
N GLU A 45 -17.83 -5.04 5.00
CA GLU A 45 -18.85 -4.50 5.90
C GLU A 45 -20.24 -5.07 5.64
N LYS A 46 -20.63 -5.27 4.36
CA LYS A 46 -21.92 -5.88 3.99
C LYS A 46 -22.03 -7.33 4.46
N ASN A 47 -20.92 -8.08 4.42
CA ASN A 47 -20.89 -9.49 4.78
C ASN A 47 -20.63 -9.75 6.27
N LYS A 48 -20.30 -8.72 7.06
CA LYS A 48 -19.99 -8.86 8.50
C LYS A 48 -21.27 -8.93 9.34
N ILE A 49 -21.44 -10.03 10.07
CA ILE A 49 -22.41 -10.12 11.17
C ILE A 49 -21.84 -9.34 12.35
N ARG A 50 -22.42 -8.16 12.66
CA ARG A 50 -21.91 -7.26 13.70
C ARG A 50 -22.48 -7.62 15.08
N ILE A 51 -21.59 -7.78 16.08
CA ILE A 51 -21.94 -7.78 17.51
C ILE A 51 -21.77 -6.37 18.11
N ILE A 52 -20.93 -5.52 17.51
CA ILE A 52 -20.52 -4.19 18.01
C ILE A 52 -20.78 -3.12 16.94
N ALA A 53 -21.01 -1.88 17.37
CA ALA A 53 -21.16 -0.71 16.50
C ALA A 53 -19.95 -0.47 15.57
N PRO A 54 -20.15 0.12 14.38
CA PRO A 54 -19.06 0.49 13.48
C PRO A 54 -18.02 1.37 14.18
N GLY A 55 -16.74 1.11 13.92
CA GLY A 55 -15.64 1.92 14.45
C GLY A 55 -15.11 1.51 15.83
N GLY A 56 -15.62 0.44 16.44
CA GLY A 56 -15.08 -0.10 17.71
C GLY A 56 -13.72 -0.79 17.62
N GLY A 57 -13.13 -0.90 16.42
CA GLY A 57 -11.83 -1.54 16.18
C GLY A 57 -10.65 -0.56 16.19
N ARG A 58 -9.43 -1.11 16.19
CA ARG A 58 -8.19 -0.33 16.05
C ARG A 58 -8.19 0.36 14.67
N LYS A 59 -8.02 1.69 14.67
CA LYS A 59 -7.84 2.46 13.43
C LYS A 59 -6.56 1.99 12.72
N PRO A 60 -6.56 1.85 11.39
CA PRO A 60 -5.35 1.54 10.65
C PRO A 60 -4.32 2.66 10.86
N GLU A 61 -3.10 2.29 11.24
CA GLU A 61 -2.01 3.23 11.53
C GLU A 61 -1.30 3.74 10.27
N MET A 62 -1.56 3.13 9.11
CA MET A 62 -0.89 3.42 7.84
C MET A 62 -1.87 3.99 6.82
N SER A 63 -1.45 5.04 6.11
CA SER A 63 -2.22 5.60 5.00
C SER A 63 -2.22 4.65 3.79
N PRO A 64 -3.32 4.55 3.01
CA PRO A 64 -3.36 3.76 1.78
C PRO A 64 -2.18 4.01 0.85
N LYS A 65 -1.81 5.28 0.66
CA LYS A 65 -0.69 5.70 -0.16
C LYS A 65 0.66 5.15 0.32
N GLU A 66 0.88 5.11 1.63
CA GLU A 66 2.09 4.54 2.22
C GLU A 66 2.16 3.04 2.02
N GLY A 67 1.05 2.33 2.20
CA GLY A 67 0.99 0.89 2.00
C GLY A 67 1.23 0.47 0.55
N ILE A 68 0.69 1.23 -0.41
CA ILE A 68 0.97 1.04 -1.84
C ILE A 68 2.45 1.30 -2.13
N CYS A 69 3.01 2.38 -1.58
CA CYS A 69 4.44 2.70 -1.72
C CYS A 69 5.32 1.58 -1.15
N LEU A 70 4.99 1.07 0.04
CA LEU A 70 5.68 -0.05 0.68
C LEU A 70 5.67 -1.28 -0.22
N CYS A 71 4.51 -1.61 -0.80
CA CYS A 71 4.36 -2.73 -1.71
C CYS A 71 5.24 -2.58 -2.96
N LEU A 72 5.26 -1.40 -3.60
CA LEU A 72 6.10 -1.14 -4.77
C LEU A 72 7.60 -1.19 -4.46
N VAL A 73 8.02 -0.63 -3.31
CA VAL A 73 9.42 -0.73 -2.85
C VAL A 73 9.80 -2.19 -2.66
N TYR A 74 8.92 -3.01 -2.07
CA TYR A 74 9.15 -4.44 -1.92
C TYR A 74 9.28 -5.16 -3.26
N LEU A 75 8.32 -4.97 -4.18
CA LEU A 75 8.31 -5.64 -5.48
C LEU A 75 9.55 -5.31 -6.30
N ARG A 76 10.07 -4.08 -6.20
CA ARG A 76 11.26 -3.67 -6.93
C ARG A 76 12.56 -4.18 -6.30
N GLN A 77 12.75 -3.91 -5.01
CA GLN A 77 14.07 -4.05 -4.37
C GLN A 77 14.20 -5.35 -3.58
N LYS A 78 13.08 -6.05 -3.32
CA LYS A 78 12.99 -7.25 -2.47
C LYS A 78 13.75 -7.16 -1.13
N PRO A 79 13.65 -6.04 -0.38
CA PRO A 79 14.26 -5.95 0.93
C PRO A 79 13.57 -6.89 1.92
N ILE A 80 14.25 -7.24 3.01
CA ILE A 80 13.63 -7.94 4.12
C ILE A 80 12.60 -7.04 4.83
N PHE A 81 11.57 -7.63 5.43
CA PHE A 81 10.49 -6.89 6.11
C PHE A 81 10.96 -6.03 7.28
N GLU A 82 12.12 -6.33 7.88
CA GLU A 82 12.73 -5.49 8.93
C GLU A 82 13.21 -4.15 8.36
N ILE A 83 13.81 -4.15 7.18
CA ILE A 83 14.22 -2.93 6.48
C ILE A 83 12.98 -2.13 6.08
N LEU A 84 11.92 -2.78 5.59
CA LEU A 84 10.65 -2.10 5.32
C LEU A 84 10.05 -1.48 6.58
N GLY A 85 10.10 -2.22 7.69
CA GLY A 85 9.69 -1.71 9.00
C GLY A 85 10.42 -0.42 9.37
N LEU A 86 11.75 -0.40 9.22
CA LEU A 86 12.57 0.78 9.48
C LEU A 86 12.28 1.95 8.51
N LEU A 87 12.03 1.66 7.23
CA LEU A 87 11.76 2.67 6.21
C LEU A 87 10.42 3.39 6.40
N PHE A 88 9.41 2.67 6.90
CA PHE A 88 8.05 3.17 7.09
C PHE A 88 7.67 3.39 8.56
N ASP A 89 8.63 3.26 9.49
CA ASP A 89 8.43 3.40 10.93
C ASP A 89 7.33 2.46 11.51
N ILE A 90 7.36 1.20 11.07
CA ILE A 90 6.41 0.15 11.50
C ILE A 90 7.16 -1.11 11.93
N SER A 91 6.46 -2.00 12.64
CA SER A 91 7.03 -3.31 12.97
C SER A 91 7.12 -4.22 11.73
N LYS A 92 8.03 -5.19 11.77
CA LYS A 92 8.18 -6.25 10.75
C LYS A 92 6.86 -6.91 10.40
N THR A 93 6.07 -7.28 11.42
CA THR A 93 4.77 -7.93 11.25
C THR A 93 3.79 -7.01 10.52
N LYS A 94 3.72 -5.73 10.90
CA LYS A 94 2.86 -4.75 10.22
C LYS A 94 3.29 -4.53 8.77
N ALA A 95 4.59 -4.49 8.49
CA ALA A 95 5.10 -4.39 7.12
C ALA A 95 4.68 -5.59 6.27
N ASN A 96 4.76 -6.80 6.83
CA ASN A 96 4.28 -8.01 6.17
C ASN A 96 2.77 -7.98 5.93
N ASP A 97 1.97 -7.62 6.92
CA ASP A 97 0.51 -7.60 6.80
C ASP A 97 0.06 -6.53 5.78
N ALA A 98 0.69 -5.35 5.81
CA ALA A 98 0.45 -4.30 4.83
C ALA A 98 0.83 -4.76 3.42
N PHE A 99 1.99 -5.40 3.25
CA PHE A 99 2.42 -5.93 1.95
C PHE A 99 1.41 -6.93 1.38
N ASN A 100 1.02 -7.94 2.17
CA ASN A 100 0.08 -8.96 1.71
C ASN A 100 -1.30 -8.37 1.39
N TYR A 101 -1.77 -7.42 2.20
CA TYR A 101 -3.03 -6.74 1.94
C TYR A 101 -3.00 -5.95 0.62
N TRP A 102 -1.97 -5.14 0.40
CA TRP A 102 -1.87 -4.29 -0.78
C TRP A 102 -1.53 -5.08 -2.04
N VAL A 103 -0.74 -6.16 -1.96
CA VAL A 103 -0.44 -6.98 -3.15
C VAL A 103 -1.69 -7.67 -3.68
N ASP A 104 -2.61 -8.09 -2.82
CA ASP A 104 -3.90 -8.66 -3.25
C ASP A 104 -4.77 -7.61 -3.96
N ILE A 105 -4.85 -6.39 -3.44
CA ILE A 105 -5.55 -5.29 -4.12
C ILE A 105 -4.89 -4.99 -5.47
N LEU A 106 -3.55 -4.93 -5.51
CA LEU A 106 -2.81 -4.67 -6.75
C LEU A 106 -3.05 -5.75 -7.81
N ARG A 107 -3.15 -7.02 -7.39
CA ARG A 107 -3.48 -8.15 -8.29
C ARG A 107 -4.89 -8.05 -8.87
N GLU A 108 -5.85 -7.50 -8.13
CA GLU A 108 -7.22 -7.30 -8.61
C GLU A 108 -7.31 -6.14 -9.61
N ILE A 109 -6.56 -5.05 -9.40
CA ILE A 109 -6.62 -3.86 -10.26
C ILE A 109 -5.71 -3.93 -11.49
N LEU A 110 -4.60 -4.68 -11.43
CA LEU A 110 -3.67 -4.84 -12.54
C LEU A 110 -4.06 -6.09 -13.33
N PRO A 111 -4.57 -5.97 -14.57
CA PRO A 111 -4.92 -7.14 -15.37
C PRO A 111 -3.66 -7.96 -15.64
N ALA A 112 -3.71 -9.27 -15.33
CA ALA A 112 -2.63 -10.21 -15.63
C ALA A 112 -2.36 -10.38 -17.14
N SER A 113 -3.15 -9.75 -18.02
CA SER A 113 -3.18 -10.01 -19.47
C SER A 113 -2.56 -8.90 -20.35
N GLN A 114 -1.59 -8.14 -19.85
CA GLN A 114 -0.70 -7.35 -20.72
C GLN A 114 0.77 -7.77 -20.53
N ILE A 115 1.00 -9.09 -20.59
CA ILE A 115 2.31 -9.69 -20.86
C ILE A 115 2.23 -10.33 -22.23
#